data_AF-A0A832INW7-F1
#
_entry.id   AF-A0A832INW7-F1
#
_cell.length_a   1.000
_cell.length_b   1.000
_cell.length_c   1.000
_cell.angle_alpha   90.00
_cell.angle_beta   90.00
_cell.angle_gamma   90.00
#
_symmetry.space_group_name_H-M   'P 1'
#
loop_
_entity.id
_entity.type
_entity.pdbx_description
1 polymer ?
#
loop_
_entity_poly.entity_id
_entity_poly.type
_entity_poly.pdbx_seq_one_letter_code
_entity_poly.pdbx_strand_id
1 'polypeptide(L)' 'ADPDLLIRTSGEFRVSNFLLYQIAYTEIYISKVYWPDFRRKDLYEAIRDFQKRERRFGLVSEQVKHAQTL' A
#
# COMPACT_ATOMS: atom_id res chain seq x y z
N ALA A 1 -0.32 -15.26 6.00
CA ALA A 1 0.02 -14.50 4.79
C ALA A 1 -0.22 -13.04 5.12
N ASP A 2 0.81 -12.23 4.99
CA ASP A 2 0.75 -10.80 5.35
C ASP A 2 0.14 -10.01 4.18
N PRO A 3 -0.65 -8.96 4.45
CA PRO A 3 -1.27 -8.16 3.39
C PRO A 3 -0.20 -7.38 2.61
N ASP A 4 -0.40 -7.24 1.30
CA ASP A 4 0.49 -6.43 0.47
C ASP A 4 0.08 -4.96 0.43
N LEU A 5 -1.22 -4.69 0.55
CA LEU A 5 -1.82 -3.36 0.51
C LEU A 5 -2.87 -3.21 1.63
N LEU A 6 -2.72 -2.18 2.46
CA LEU A 6 -3.71 -1.74 3.43
C LEU A 6 -4.38 -0.45 2.93
N ILE A 7 -5.69 -0.49 2.71
CA ILE A 7 -6.48 0.69 2.34
C ILE A 7 -7.18 1.23 3.58
N ARG A 8 -6.93 2.50 3.92
CA ARG A 8 -7.60 3.22 5.00
C ARG A 8 -8.41 4.38 4.43
N THR A 9 -9.71 4.36 4.66
CA THR A 9 -10.64 5.44 4.27
C THR A 9 -10.72 6.52 5.36
N SER A 10 -11.43 7.62 5.08
CA SER A 10 -11.68 8.75 6.00
C SER A 10 -10.51 9.74 6.20
N GLY A 11 -9.42 9.63 5.45
CA GLY A 11 -8.31 10.62 5.48
C GLY A 11 -7.45 10.62 6.75
N GLU A 12 -7.67 9.69 7.68
CA GLU A 12 -6.97 9.60 8.95
C GLU A 12 -5.61 8.90 8.80
N PHE A 13 -4.51 9.59 9.13
CA PHE A 13 -3.14 9.05 9.10
C PHE A 13 -2.79 8.30 10.39
N ARG A 14 -3.47 7.18 10.61
CA ARG A 14 -3.23 6.32 11.77
C ARG A 14 -3.48 4.87 11.43
N VAL A 15 -2.92 3.95 12.20
CA VAL A 15 -3.23 2.52 12.06
C VAL A 15 -4.35 2.09 13.00
N SER A 16 -4.51 2.78 14.14
CA SER A 16 -5.53 2.46 15.16
C SER A 16 -5.43 1.04 15.71
N ASN A 17 -4.21 0.54 15.93
CA ASN A 17 -3.98 -0.81 16.46
C ASN A 17 -4.53 -1.94 15.56
N PHE A 18 -4.63 -1.69 14.25
CA PHE A 18 -5.06 -2.69 13.29
C PHE A 18 -3.87 -3.42 12.67
N LEU A 19 -3.79 -4.74 12.86
CA LEU A 19 -2.83 -5.64 12.21
C LEU A 19 -1.35 -5.22 12.32
N LEU A 20 -0.93 -4.71 13.48
CA LEU A 20 0.40 -4.09 13.67
C LEU A 20 1.58 -4.93 13.15
N TYR A 21 1.56 -6.24 13.42
CA TYR A 21 2.63 -7.13 12.99
C TYR A 21 2.56 -7.43 11.49
N GLN A 22 1.35 -7.75 11.02
CA GLN A 22 1.13 -8.13 9.63
C GLN A 22 1.38 -6.96 8.68
N ILE A 23 1.21 -5.71 9.12
CA ILE A 23 1.40 -4.53 8.27
C ILE A 23 2.82 -3.95 8.27
N ALA A 24 3.78 -4.61 8.92
CA ALA A 24 5.14 -4.09 9.07
C ALA A 24 5.82 -3.73 7.73
N TYR A 25 5.51 -4.45 6.66
CA TYR A 25 6.03 -4.24 5.30
C TYR A 25 4.92 -4.04 4.25
N THR A 26 3.71 -3.73 4.72
CA THR A 26 2.53 -3.52 3.86
C THR A 26 2.50 -2.08 3.39
N GLU A 27 2.18 -1.87 2.11
CA GLU A 27 1.95 -0.52 1.60
C GLU A 27 0.64 0.04 2.16
N ILE A 28 0.69 1.26 2.71
CA ILE A 28 -0.49 1.92 3.26
C ILE A 28 -0.99 2.96 2.25
N TYR A 29 -2.23 2.76 1.80
CA TYR A 29 -2.96 3.70 0.96
C TYR A 29 -4.06 4.38 1.79
N ILE A 30 -4.02 5.71 1.86
CA ILE A 30 -5.00 6.49 2.62
C ILE A 30 -5.89 7.25 1.64
N SER A 31 -7.17 6.90 1.63
CA SER A 31 -8.20 7.58 0.87
C SER A 31 -8.90 8.64 1.72
N LYS A 32 -9.16 9.81 1.12
CA LYS A 32 -9.99 10.87 1.70
C LYS A 32 -11.49 10.55 1.66
N VAL A 33 -11.88 9.53 0.88
CA VAL A 33 -13.28 9.10 0.75
C VAL A 33 -13.72 8.39 2.03
N TYR A 34 -14.93 8.68 2.51
CA TYR A 34 -15.52 7.97 3.64
C TYR A 34 -15.92 6.54 3.26
N TRP A 35 -15.90 5.62 4.22
CA TRP A 35 -16.22 4.21 3.96
C TRP A 35 -17.57 3.99 3.25
N PRO A 36 -18.69 4.65 3.63
CA PRO A 36 -19.96 4.49 2.94
C PRO A 36 -19.96 4.97 1.49
N ASP A 37 -19.03 5.86 1.12
CA ASP A 37 -18.90 6.45 -0.22
C ASP A 37 -17.83 5.77 -1.07
N PHE A 38 -17.08 4.82 -0.50
CA PHE A 38 -16.05 4.08 -1.22
C PHE A 38 -16.69 3.18 -2.29
N ARG A 39 -16.24 3.29 -3.54
CA ARG A 39 -16.75 2.54 -4.70
C ARG A 39 -15.61 1.84 -5.42
N ARG A 40 -15.96 1.05 -6.45
CA ARG A 40 -15.00 0.29 -7.26
C ARG A 40 -13.90 1.17 -7.85
N LYS A 41 -14.24 2.38 -8.29
CA LYS A 41 -13.26 3.35 -8.82
C LYS A 41 -12.14 3.64 -7.83
N ASP A 42 -12.48 3.80 -6.55
CA ASP A 42 -11.52 4.16 -5.50
C ASP A 42 -10.60 2.98 -5.17
N LEU A 43 -11.13 1.75 -5.26
CA LEU A 43 -10.33 0.54 -5.17
C LEU A 43 -9.34 0.43 -6.34
N TYR A 44 -9.78 0.68 -7.57
CA TYR A 44 -8.89 0.66 -8.73
C TYR A 44 -7.79 1.72 -8.65
N GLU A 45 -8.11 2.91 -8.13
CA GLU A 45 -7.13 3.95 -7.86
C GLU A 45 -6.09 3.51 -6.82
N ALA A 46 -6.54 2.88 -5.72
CA ALA A 46 -5.64 2.33 -4.71
C ALA A 46 -4.70 1.25 -5.26
N ILE A 47 -5.22 0.34 -6.08
CA ILE A 47 -4.41 -0.71 -6.73
C ILE A 47 -3.44 -0.10 -7.74
N ARG A 48 -3.87 0.87 -8.54
CA ARG A 48 -3.01 1.55 -9.51
C ARG A 48 -1.89 2.32 -8.82
N ASP A 49 -2.16 2.93 -7.67
CA ASP A 49 -1.12 3.58 -6.86
C ASP A 49 -0.14 2.55 -6.29
N PHE A 50 -0.66 1.45 -5.74
CA PHE A 50 0.14 0.34 -5.24
C PHE A 50 1.10 -0.22 -6.31
N GLN A 51 0.62 -0.45 -7.53
CA GLN A 51 1.43 -0.98 -8.63
C GLN A 51 2.58 -0.05 -9.08
N LYS A 52 2.45 1.27 -8.85
CA LYS A 52 3.52 2.24 -9.18
C LYS A 52 4.64 2.27 -8.15
N ARG A 53 4.38 1.77 -6.94
CA ARG A 53 5.36 1.81 -5.85
C ARG A 53 6.29 0.61 -5.97
N GLU A 54 7.59 0.87 -6.03
CA GLU A 54 8.58 -0.18 -5.94
C GLU A 54 8.62 -0.72 -4.51
N ARG A 55 8.14 -1.95 -4.33
CA ARG A 55 8.27 -2.65 -3.04
C ARG A 55 9.73 -2.96 -2.80
N ARG A 56 10.34 -2.15 -1.96
CA ARG A 56 11.69 -2.38 -1.43
C ARG A 56 11.59 -3.44 -0.34
N PHE A 57 11.62 -4.71 -0.72
CA PHE A 57 11.71 -5.86 0.21
C PHE A 57 13.09 -5.92 0.88
N GLY A 58 13.47 -4.86 1.59
CA GLY A 58 14.82 -4.71 2.17
C GLY A 58 15.92 -4.43 1.15
N LEU A 59 15.59 -4.27 -0.14
CA LEU A 59 16.54 -3.90 -1.20
C LEU A 59 16.65 -2.38 -1.34
N VAL A 60 17.87 -1.87 -1.50
CA VAL A 60 18.13 -0.47 -1.84
C VAL A 60 17.76 -0.26 -3.30
N SER A 61 17.27 0.92 -3.69
CA SER A 61 16.82 1.25 -5.07
C SER A 61 17.84 0.89 -6.17
N GLU A 62 19.12 0.81 -5.82
CA GLU A 62 20.23 0.42 -6.69
C GLU A 62 20.23 -1.08 -7.03
N GLN A 63 19.81 -1.95 -6.10
CA GLN A 63 19.77 -3.41 -6.30
C GLN A 63 18.61 -3.84 -7.21
N VAL A 64 17.50 -3.10 -7.18
CA VAL A 64 16.32 -3.37 -8.04
C VAL A 64 16.65 -3.15 -9.53
N LYS A 65 17.47 -2.15 -9.84
CA LYS A 65 17.92 -1.86 -11.22
C LYS A 65 18.85 -2.94 -11.78
N HIS A 66 19.70 -3.53 -10.93
CA HIS A 66 20.69 -4.51 -11.39
C HIS A 66 20.06 -5.86 -11.76
N ALA A 67 18.96 -6.23 -11.11
CA ALA A 67 18.21 -7.46 -11.40
C ALA A 67 17.39 -7.42 -12.70
N GLN A 68 17.13 -6.23 -13.24
CA GLN A 68 16.42 -6.05 -14.52
C GLN A 68 17.35 -6.03 -15.74
N THR A 69 18.67 -6.03 -15.54
CA THR A 69 19.67 -5.91 -16.63
C THR A 69 20.38 -7.23 -16.96
N LEU A 70 19.98 -8.35 -16.33
CA LEU A 70 20.42 -9.72 -16.62
C LEU A 70 19.26 -10.51 -17.22
#